data_AF-B0N4P1-F1
#
_entry.id   AF-B0N4P1-F1
#
_cell.length_a   1.000
_cell.length_b   1.000
_cell.length_c   1.000
_cell.angle_alpha   90.00
_cell.angle_beta   90.00
_cell.angle_gamma   90.00
#
_symmetry.space_group_name_H-M   'P 1'
#
loop_
_entity.id
_entity.type
_entity.pdbx_description
1 polymer ?
#
loop_
_entity_poly.entity_id
_entity_poly.type
_entity_poly.pdbx_seq_one_letter_code
_entity_poly.pdbx_strand_id
1 'polypeptide(L)'
;MRYTGFVISVKDINASKKFYEELFDLEVYQDYGINITFDCGLSLQQDFDWLINIEKEKIIEKANNHEICFEEENFDAFLKRLSVYPQIEYLDDVIEHSWGQRVVRFYDLDKHIIEVGESMKMVINRFIDRGMTTEQISKKMDVSVADLKKLLND
;
A
#
# COMPACT_ATOMS: atom_id res chain seq x y z
N MET A 1 14.60 -13.72 -16.72
CA MET A 1 13.29 -13.07 -16.51
C MET A 1 13.47 -11.98 -15.45
N ARG A 2 12.82 -10.82 -15.59
CA ARG A 2 12.92 -9.71 -14.64
C ARG A 2 11.51 -9.22 -14.30
N TYR A 3 11.21 -9.05 -13.02
CA TYR A 3 9.97 -8.41 -12.57
C TYR A 3 10.08 -6.90 -12.78
N THR A 4 9.05 -6.28 -13.37
CA THR A 4 9.10 -4.86 -13.79
C THR A 4 8.00 -3.99 -13.20
N GLY A 5 7.01 -4.56 -12.52
CA GLY A 5 5.95 -3.78 -11.88
C GLY A 5 4.65 -4.56 -11.68
N PHE A 6 3.69 -3.89 -11.07
CA PHE A 6 2.33 -4.37 -10.81
C PHE A 6 1.34 -3.43 -11.48
N VAL A 7 0.44 -3.95 -12.33
CA VAL A 7 -0.50 -3.12 -13.09
C VAL A 7 -1.91 -3.33 -12.56
N ILE A 8 -2.60 -2.25 -12.22
CA ILE A 8 -4.02 -2.28 -11.84
C ILE A 8 -4.90 -1.59 -12.88
N SER A 9 -6.13 -2.09 -13.02
CA SER A 9 -7.14 -1.52 -13.92
C SER A 9 -7.82 -0.31 -13.28
N VAL A 10 -7.80 0.85 -13.93
CA VAL A 10 -8.48 2.06 -13.44
C VAL A 10 -9.49 2.56 -14.47
N LYS A 11 -10.58 3.21 -14.04
CA LYS A 11 -11.59 3.75 -14.97
C LYS A 11 -11.18 5.09 -15.57
N ASP A 12 -10.50 5.94 -14.80
CA ASP A 12 -10.03 7.26 -15.21
C ASP A 12 -8.57 7.43 -14.78
N ILE A 13 -7.67 7.41 -15.76
CA ILE A 13 -6.23 7.49 -15.51
C ILE A 13 -5.83 8.77 -14.79
N ASN A 14 -6.49 9.90 -15.06
CA ASN A 14 -6.13 11.19 -14.47
C ASN A 14 -6.63 11.30 -13.04
N ALA A 15 -7.86 10.81 -12.77
CA ALA A 15 -8.40 10.78 -11.42
C ALA A 15 -7.57 9.87 -10.51
N SER A 16 -7.25 8.66 -10.99
CA SER A 16 -6.44 7.71 -10.21
C SER A 16 -5.00 8.17 -10.08
N LYS A 17 -4.37 8.75 -11.13
CA LYS A 17 -3.05 9.39 -11.02
C LYS A 17 -3.03 10.42 -9.89
N LYS A 18 -3.96 11.38 -9.92
CA LYS A 18 -4.07 12.43 -8.91
C LYS A 18 -4.27 11.86 -7.50
N PHE A 19 -5.10 10.82 -7.36
CA PHE A 19 -5.31 10.15 -6.09
C PHE A 19 -4.00 9.59 -5.51
N TYR A 20 -3.24 8.86 -6.32
CA TYR A 20 -1.97 8.26 -5.88
C TYR A 20 -0.87 9.32 -5.65
N GLU A 21 -0.77 10.34 -6.50
CA GLU A 21 0.17 11.46 -6.31
C GLU A 21 -0.14 12.26 -5.03
N GLU A 22 -1.40 12.61 -4.77
CA GLU A 22 -1.75 13.49 -3.63
C GLU A 22 -1.86 12.75 -2.28
N LEU A 23 -2.34 11.51 -2.28
CA LEU A 23 -2.56 10.76 -1.03
C LEU A 23 -1.32 9.99 -0.58
N PHE A 24 -0.44 9.60 -1.50
CA PHE A 24 0.73 8.76 -1.21
C PHE A 24 2.06 9.43 -1.61
N ASP A 25 2.03 10.67 -2.12
CA ASP A 25 3.20 11.41 -2.59
C ASP A 25 4.00 10.64 -3.67
N LEU A 26 3.35 9.79 -4.45
CA LEU A 26 4.01 9.01 -5.51
C LEU A 26 4.38 9.89 -6.69
N GLU A 27 5.56 9.68 -7.27
CA GLU A 27 6.00 10.40 -8.46
C GLU A 27 5.80 9.55 -9.72
N VAL A 28 5.30 10.16 -10.80
CA VAL A 28 5.21 9.47 -12.09
C VAL A 28 6.60 9.27 -12.68
N TYR A 29 6.98 8.01 -12.87
CA TYR A 29 8.21 7.60 -13.51
C TYR A 29 8.07 7.53 -15.04
N GLN A 30 6.94 7.00 -15.53
CA GLN A 30 6.63 6.90 -16.96
C GLN A 30 5.17 7.21 -17.23
N ASP A 31 4.91 7.96 -18.30
CA ASP A 31 3.56 8.36 -18.72
C ASP A 31 3.38 8.06 -20.21
N TYR A 32 2.41 7.20 -20.53
CA TYR A 32 2.03 6.78 -21.88
C TYR A 32 0.56 7.11 -22.18
N GLY A 33 -0.01 8.09 -21.48
CA GLY A 33 -1.40 8.51 -21.64
C GLY A 33 -2.36 7.64 -20.82
N ILE A 34 -2.86 6.53 -21.38
CA ILE A 34 -3.79 5.62 -20.67
C ILE A 34 -3.08 4.58 -19.79
N ASN A 35 -1.74 4.61 -19.79
CA ASN A 35 -0.88 3.81 -18.94
C ASN A 35 0.13 4.72 -18.28
N ILE A 36 0.25 4.65 -16.96
CA ILE A 36 1.32 5.34 -16.24
C ILE A 36 1.98 4.37 -15.25
N THR A 37 3.22 4.65 -14.87
CA THR A 37 3.96 3.91 -13.86
C THR A 37 4.59 4.88 -12.88
N PHE A 38 4.38 4.64 -11.59
CA PHE A 38 5.02 5.36 -10.49
C PHE A 38 6.43 4.83 -10.22
N ASP A 39 7.25 5.63 -9.56
CA ASP A 39 8.61 5.31 -9.14
C ASP A 39 8.71 4.09 -8.18
N CYS A 40 7.64 3.78 -7.47
CA CYS A 40 7.50 2.58 -6.64
C CYS A 40 7.19 1.29 -7.42
N GLY A 41 6.99 1.36 -8.74
CA GLY A 41 6.69 0.21 -9.61
C GLY A 41 5.21 -0.18 -9.72
N LEU A 42 4.31 0.59 -9.09
CA LEU A 42 2.87 0.50 -9.33
C LEU A 42 2.54 1.18 -10.67
N SER A 43 1.76 0.51 -11.51
CA SER A 43 1.28 1.02 -12.78
C SER A 43 -0.24 1.06 -12.80
N LEU A 44 -0.79 2.10 -13.42
CA LEU A 44 -2.23 2.24 -13.66
C LEU A 44 -2.51 2.05 -15.15
N GLN A 45 -3.57 1.32 -15.48
CA GLN A 45 -4.04 1.15 -16.85
C GLN A 45 -5.53 1.44 -16.96
N GLN A 46 -5.89 2.43 -17.78
CA GLN A 46 -7.26 2.61 -18.26
C GLN A 46 -7.52 1.72 -19.48
N ASP A 47 -8.76 1.28 -19.68
CA ASP A 47 -9.12 0.32 -20.76
C ASP A 47 -8.32 -1.00 -20.65
N PHE A 48 -8.25 -1.54 -19.42
CA PHE A 48 -7.46 -2.72 -19.10
C PHE A 48 -7.92 -3.98 -19.87
N ASP A 49 -9.23 -4.12 -20.10
CA ASP A 49 -9.81 -5.20 -20.90
C ASP A 49 -9.25 -5.23 -22.33
N TRP A 50 -9.05 -4.06 -22.94
CA TRP A 50 -8.37 -3.93 -24.23
C TRP A 50 -6.90 -4.34 -24.15
N LEU A 51 -6.16 -3.88 -23.12
CA LEU A 51 -4.75 -4.20 -22.94
C LEU A 51 -4.49 -5.71 -22.90
N ILE A 52 -5.32 -6.45 -22.14
CA ILE A 52 -5.16 -7.89 -21.92
C ILE A 52 -6.04 -8.75 -22.83
N ASN A 53 -6.79 -8.13 -23.74
CA ASN A 53 -7.64 -8.78 -24.75
C ASN A 53 -8.70 -9.71 -24.15
N ILE A 54 -9.54 -9.18 -23.25
CA ILE A 54 -10.70 -9.89 -22.68
C ILE A 54 -11.98 -9.04 -22.78
N GLU A 55 -13.13 -9.67 -22.51
CA GLU A 55 -14.42 -8.96 -22.40
C GLU A 55 -14.42 -8.02 -21.19
N LYS A 56 -14.96 -6.82 -21.36
CA LYS A 56 -15.00 -5.77 -20.32
C LYS A 56 -15.70 -6.23 -19.04
N GLU A 57 -16.73 -7.06 -19.17
CA GLU A 57 -17.52 -7.62 -18.07
C GLU A 57 -16.71 -8.58 -17.17
N LYS A 58 -15.53 -9.02 -17.63
CA LYS A 58 -14.61 -9.84 -16.84
C LYS A 58 -13.68 -9.01 -15.94
N ILE A 59 -13.71 -7.69 -16.06
CA ILE A 59 -13.05 -6.78 -15.11
C ILE A 59 -13.98 -6.59 -13.91
N ILE A 60 -13.58 -7.15 -12.78
CA ILE A 60 -14.41 -7.21 -11.57
C ILE A 60 -13.89 -6.21 -10.53
N GLU A 61 -14.76 -5.30 -10.11
CA GLU A 61 -14.52 -4.44 -8.95
C GLU A 61 -14.69 -5.22 -7.65
N LYS A 62 -13.95 -4.86 -6.60
CA LYS A 62 -13.96 -5.56 -5.30
C LYS A 62 -13.72 -7.07 -5.42
N ALA A 63 -12.80 -7.46 -6.29
CA ALA A 63 -12.37 -8.86 -6.42
C ALA A 63 -11.76 -9.40 -5.11
N ASN A 64 -11.23 -8.51 -4.26
CA ASN A 64 -10.71 -8.79 -2.91
C ASN A 64 -9.69 -9.94 -2.89
N ASN A 65 -8.87 -10.03 -3.93
CA ASN A 65 -7.91 -11.10 -4.16
C ASN A 65 -6.44 -10.63 -4.13
N HIS A 66 -6.22 -9.33 -3.96
CA HIS A 66 -4.91 -8.72 -3.76
C HIS A 66 -5.07 -7.42 -2.96
N GLU A 67 -3.97 -6.97 -2.36
CA GLU A 67 -3.84 -5.65 -1.75
C GLU A 67 -2.52 -5.00 -2.18
N ILE A 68 -2.51 -3.67 -2.22
CA ILE A 68 -1.31 -2.86 -2.44
C ILE A 68 -0.85 -2.36 -1.07
N CYS A 69 0.31 -2.82 -0.63
CA CYS A 69 0.84 -2.51 0.70
C CYS A 69 1.82 -1.34 0.65
N PHE A 70 1.58 -0.34 1.50
CA PHE A 70 2.51 0.75 1.78
C PHE A 70 2.90 0.76 3.25
N GLU A 71 4.13 1.19 3.53
CA GLU A 71 4.57 1.54 4.87
C GLU A 71 4.70 3.06 4.98
N GLU A 72 4.27 3.61 6.11
CA GLU A 72 4.33 5.04 6.39
C GLU A 72 5.01 5.27 7.75
N GLU A 73 5.95 6.21 7.79
CA GLU A 73 6.59 6.61 9.04
C GLU A 73 5.63 7.50 9.86
N ASN A 74 5.00 8.49 9.24
CA ASN A 74 4.06 9.36 9.92
C ASN A 74 2.61 8.88 9.79
N PHE A 75 2.35 7.67 10.29
CA PHE A 75 1.07 6.98 10.11
C PHE A 75 -0.14 7.81 10.57
N ASP A 76 -0.04 8.48 11.72
CA ASP A 76 -1.13 9.31 12.24
C ASP A 76 -1.35 10.59 11.41
N ALA A 77 -0.34 11.11 10.71
CA ALA A 77 -0.52 12.19 9.75
C ALA A 77 -1.15 11.69 8.44
N PHE A 78 -0.77 10.50 7.97
CA PHE A 78 -1.41 9.85 6.83
C PHE A 78 -2.90 9.65 7.08
N LEU A 79 -3.31 9.14 8.25
CA LEU A 79 -4.73 8.98 8.60
C LEU A 79 -5.52 10.30 8.51
N LYS A 80 -4.90 11.42 8.91
CA LYS A 80 -5.51 12.75 8.75
C LYS A 80 -5.64 13.14 7.28
N ARG A 81 -4.61 12.91 6.46
CA ARG A 81 -4.67 13.16 5.01
C ARG A 81 -5.76 12.30 4.35
N LEU A 82 -5.82 11.01 4.69
CA LEU A 82 -6.83 10.07 4.20
C LEU A 82 -8.26 10.52 4.54
N SER A 83 -8.49 11.08 5.73
CA SER A 83 -9.81 11.55 6.16
C SER A 83 -10.40 12.70 5.32
N VAL A 84 -9.59 13.37 4.50
CA VAL A 84 -10.04 14.44 3.58
C VAL A 84 -10.77 13.88 2.36
N TYR A 85 -10.72 12.56 2.13
CA TYR A 85 -11.36 11.87 1.02
C TYR A 85 -12.63 11.11 1.49
N PRO A 86 -13.79 11.80 1.65
CA PRO A 86 -15.00 11.19 2.22
C PRO A 86 -15.62 10.08 1.35
N GLN A 87 -15.21 9.98 0.10
CA GLN A 87 -15.66 8.94 -0.84
C GLN A 87 -14.92 7.60 -0.67
N ILE A 88 -13.82 7.58 0.08
CA ILE A 88 -13.05 6.35 0.31
C ILE A 88 -13.86 5.40 1.18
N GLU A 89 -13.93 4.16 0.74
CA GLU A 89 -14.59 3.09 1.45
C GLU A 89 -13.55 2.27 2.22
N TYR A 90 -13.70 2.23 3.53
CA TYR A 90 -12.82 1.47 4.43
C TYR A 90 -13.29 0.01 4.51
N LEU A 91 -12.35 -0.91 4.63
CA LEU A 91 -12.66 -2.31 4.93
C LEU A 91 -12.95 -2.47 6.42
N ASP A 92 -12.10 -1.86 7.25
CA ASP A 92 -12.18 -1.87 8.71
C ASP A 92 -11.66 -0.54 9.27
N ASP A 93 -11.90 -0.31 10.56
CA ASP A 93 -11.18 0.71 11.32
C ASP A 93 -9.66 0.40 11.36
N VAL A 94 -8.87 1.32 11.91
CA VAL A 94 -7.45 1.05 12.17
C VAL A 94 -7.33 -0.17 13.09
N ILE A 95 -6.65 -1.22 12.62
CA ILE A 95 -6.39 -2.44 13.40
C ILE A 95 -4.92 -2.49 13.82
N GLU A 96 -4.64 -3.20 14.91
CA GLU A 96 -3.28 -3.58 15.30
C GLU A 96 -3.08 -5.08 15.08
N HIS A 97 -2.10 -5.44 14.24
CA HIS A 97 -1.75 -6.83 14.02
C HIS A 97 -1.07 -7.45 15.27
N SER A 98 -1.01 -8.78 15.34
CA SER A 98 -0.42 -9.49 16.49
C SER A 98 1.07 -9.15 16.72
N TRP A 99 1.79 -8.83 15.65
CA TRP A 99 3.17 -8.34 15.69
C TRP A 99 3.29 -6.87 16.12
N GLY A 100 2.15 -6.17 16.30
CA GLY A 100 2.02 -4.83 16.90
C GLY A 100 2.13 -3.66 15.94
N GLN A 101 2.01 -3.90 14.64
CA GLN A 101 1.86 -2.87 13.62
C GLN A 101 0.42 -2.38 13.55
N ARG A 102 0.20 -1.07 13.56
CA ARG A 102 -1.10 -0.48 13.20
C ARG A 102 -1.22 -0.37 11.68
N VAL A 103 -2.37 -0.74 11.14
CA VAL A 103 -2.67 -0.62 9.71
C VAL A 103 -4.10 -0.12 9.49
N VAL A 104 -4.33 0.49 8.33
CA VAL A 104 -5.66 0.81 7.82
C VAL A 104 -5.81 0.18 6.44
N ARG A 105 -7.00 -0.40 6.17
CA ARG A 105 -7.34 -0.93 4.85
C ARG A 105 -8.54 -0.20 4.26
N PHE A 106 -8.41 0.20 3.01
CA PHE A 106 -9.45 0.90 2.29
C PHE A 106 -9.34 0.62 0.80
N TYR A 107 -10.35 1.02 0.05
CA TYR A 107 -10.37 0.92 -1.40
C TYR A 107 -9.88 2.19 -2.06
N ASP A 108 -9.15 2.05 -3.17
CA ASP A 108 -8.94 3.16 -4.09
C ASP A 108 -10.22 3.52 -4.89
N LEU A 109 -10.10 4.43 -5.85
CA LEU A 109 -11.22 4.91 -6.65
C LEU A 109 -11.89 3.79 -7.48
N ASP A 110 -11.16 2.72 -7.79
CA ASP A 110 -11.59 1.60 -8.64
C ASP A 110 -11.73 0.29 -7.85
N LYS A 111 -11.76 0.38 -6.51
CA LYS A 111 -12.02 -0.72 -5.59
C LYS A 111 -10.93 -1.79 -5.53
N HIS A 112 -9.68 -1.38 -5.72
CA HIS A 112 -8.50 -2.15 -5.32
C HIS A 112 -8.21 -1.94 -3.84
N ILE A 113 -7.87 -3.00 -3.11
CA ILE A 113 -7.55 -2.90 -1.69
C ILE A 113 -6.16 -2.26 -1.55
N ILE A 114 -6.07 -1.24 -0.71
CA ILE A 114 -4.82 -0.66 -0.24
C ILE A 114 -4.71 -0.91 1.26
N GLU A 115 -3.56 -1.40 1.68
CA GLU A 115 -3.12 -1.39 3.07
C GLU A 115 -2.05 -0.32 3.24
N VAL A 116 -2.24 0.56 4.23
CA VAL A 116 -1.15 1.39 4.74
C VAL A 116 -0.90 1.00 6.18
N GLY A 117 0.34 0.62 6.47
CA GLY A 117 0.80 0.26 7.80
C GLY A 117 1.87 1.20 8.33
N GLU A 118 2.03 1.22 9.65
CA GLU A 118 3.24 1.80 10.24
C GLU A 118 4.48 1.10 9.68
N SER A 119 5.55 1.86 9.45
CA SER A 119 6.81 1.26 9.02
C SER A 119 7.34 0.27 10.05
N MET A 120 7.87 -0.87 9.58
CA MET A 120 8.39 -1.92 10.47
C MET A 120 9.47 -1.39 11.40
N LYS A 121 10.33 -0.49 10.90
CA LYS A 121 11.37 0.19 11.68
C LYS A 121 10.79 0.93 12.88
N MET A 122 9.69 1.66 12.69
CA MET A 122 9.03 2.37 13.79
C MET A 122 8.37 1.43 14.79
N VAL A 123 7.75 0.34 14.31
CA VAL A 123 7.18 -0.68 15.19
C VAL A 123 8.27 -1.30 16.09
N ILE A 124 9.43 -1.64 15.50
CA ILE A 124 10.57 -2.20 16.23
C ILE A 124 11.12 -1.19 17.24
N ASN A 125 11.35 0.06 16.83
CA ASN A 125 11.83 1.12 17.73
C ASN A 125 10.88 1.36 18.90
N ARG A 126 9.56 1.33 18.66
CA ARG A 126 8.57 1.43 19.74
C ARG A 126 8.68 0.31 20.77
N PHE A 127 9.05 -0.91 20.38
CA PHE A 127 9.32 -1.99 21.34
C PHE A 127 10.62 -1.80 22.11
N ILE A 128 11.68 -1.31 21.43
CA ILE A 128 12.96 -0.98 22.06
C ILE A 128 12.75 0.11 23.13
N ASP A 129 12.00 1.17 22.81
CA ASP A 129 11.69 2.26 23.75
C ASP A 129 10.87 1.79 24.97
N ARG A 130 10.11 0.69 24.81
CA ARG A 130 9.40 0.01 25.90
C ARG A 130 10.29 -0.96 26.68
N GLY A 131 11.59 -1.04 26.36
CA GLY A 131 12.59 -1.84 27.07
C GLY A 131 12.64 -3.32 26.66
N MET A 132 12.04 -3.70 25.51
CA MET A 132 12.14 -5.08 25.02
C MET A 132 13.54 -5.36 24.46
N THR A 133 14.07 -6.55 24.72
CA THR A 133 15.30 -7.02 24.07
C THR A 133 15.02 -7.46 22.63
N THR A 134 16.06 -7.51 21.80
CA THR A 134 15.96 -7.95 20.41
C THR A 134 15.37 -9.37 20.29
N GLU A 135 15.68 -10.27 21.23
CA GLU A 135 15.14 -11.63 21.27
C GLU A 135 13.64 -11.65 21.59
N GLN A 136 13.19 -10.75 22.48
CA GLN A 136 11.77 -10.63 22.80
C GLN A 136 10.98 -10.05 21.63
N ILE A 137 11.55 -9.07 20.92
CA ILE A 137 10.95 -8.50 19.71
C ILE A 137 10.87 -9.57 18.61
N SER A 138 11.96 -10.32 18.39
CA SER A 138 12.03 -11.42 17.43
C SER A 138 10.91 -12.42 17.67
N LYS A 139 10.71 -12.83 18.93
CA LYS A 139 9.64 -13.75 19.31
C LYS A 139 8.23 -13.13 19.13
N LYS A 140 8.06 -11.84 19.43
CA LYS A 140 6.75 -11.16 19.32
C LYS A 140 6.31 -11.00 17.87
N MET A 141 7.25 -10.67 16.98
CA MET A 141 6.99 -10.40 15.57
C MET A 141 7.14 -11.65 14.68
N ASP A 142 7.54 -12.79 15.27
CA ASP A 142 7.81 -14.05 14.58
C ASP A 142 8.81 -13.90 13.41
N VAL A 143 9.85 -13.09 13.63
CA VAL A 143 10.93 -12.82 12.66
C VAL A 143 12.28 -13.07 13.28
N SER A 144 13.25 -13.46 12.46
CA SER A 144 14.61 -13.72 12.95
C SER A 144 15.28 -12.44 13.46
N VAL A 145 16.17 -12.57 14.45
CA VAL A 145 17.00 -11.46 14.93
C VAL A 145 17.83 -10.84 13.79
N ALA A 146 18.24 -11.65 12.80
CA ALA A 146 18.97 -11.16 11.64
C ALA A 146 18.09 -10.26 10.76
N ASP A 147 16.84 -10.63 10.53
CA ASP A 147 15.92 -9.83 9.71
C ASP A 147 15.47 -8.55 10.43
N LEU A 148 15.26 -8.61 11.75
CA LEU A 148 15.03 -7.40 12.55
C LEU A 148 16.18 -6.38 12.42
N LYS A 149 17.43 -6.85 12.40
CA LYS A 149 18.59 -5.97 12.20
C LYS A 149 18.64 -5.37 10.80
N LYS A 150 18.14 -6.05 9.78
CA LYS A 150 18.04 -5.46 8.43
C LYS A 150 17.01 -4.32 8.44
N LEU A 151 15.81 -4.58 8.96
CA LEU A 151 14.73 -3.59 9.06
C LEU A 151 15.11 -2.33 9.87
N LEU A 152 16.04 -2.44 10.82
CA LEU A 152 16.55 -1.29 11.58
C LEU A 152 17.60 -0.47 10.83
N ASN A 153 18.31 -1.08 9.88
CA ASN A 153 19.41 -0.46 9.14
C ASN A 153 19.01 0.05 7.75
N ASP A 154 17.89 -0.41 7.20
CA ASP A 154 17.21 0.18 6.05
C ASP A 154 16.61 1.55 6.42
#